data_AF-A0A2V9F2A7-F1
#
_entry.id   AF-A0A2V9F2A7-F1
#
_cell.length_a   1.000
_cell.length_b   1.000
_cell.length_c   1.000
_cell.angle_alpha   90.00
_cell.angle_beta   90.00
_cell.angle_gamma   90.00
#
_symmetry.space_group_name_H-M   'P 1'
#
loop_
_entity.id
_entity.type
_entity.pdbx_description
1 polymer ?
#
loop_
_entity_poly.entity_id
_entity_poly.type
_entity_poly.pdbx_seq_one_letter_code
_entity_poly.pdbx_strand_id
1 'polypeptide(L)'
;MPASQPGQALRTLCYEHHVEMRLQQSFSNGQNTGQTATYACPQPDCLVHYSIDGGYFLPSQNGHRNDLEVIPRVRCLDDGTPMYLAEIDLDKREYRLWICPRCGGQRTHEQGLVGVARRDQDVSGEMRSRNENPR
;
A
#
# COMPACT_ATOMS: atom_id res chain seq x y z
N MET A 1 30.05 6.56 -0.54
CA MET A 1 29.05 5.55 -0.93
C MET A 1 27.81 5.78 -0.06
N PRO A 2 26.66 6.21 -0.61
CA PRO A 2 25.47 6.39 0.19
C PRO A 2 24.98 5.00 0.64
N ALA A 3 24.80 4.84 1.94
CA ALA A 3 24.26 3.62 2.53
C ALA A 3 22.85 3.38 1.97
N SER A 4 22.65 2.26 1.30
CA SER A 4 21.32 1.75 0.97
C SER A 4 20.56 1.67 2.28
N GLN A 5 19.58 2.56 2.47
CA GLN A 5 18.69 2.50 3.62
C GLN A 5 18.15 1.08 3.71
N PRO A 6 18.20 0.41 4.87
CA PRO A 6 17.53 -0.87 5.05
C PRO A 6 16.09 -0.65 4.61
N GLY A 7 15.64 -1.42 3.60
CA GLY A 7 14.39 -1.21 2.89
C GLY A 7 13.29 -0.81 3.87
N GLN A 8 12.70 0.37 3.66
CA GLN A 8 11.72 0.99 4.56
C GLN A 8 10.74 -0.08 5.05
N ALA A 9 10.81 -0.39 6.34
CA ALA A 9 9.83 -1.26 6.96
C ALA A 9 8.45 -0.63 6.75
N LEU A 10 7.56 -1.35 6.07
CA LEU A 10 6.21 -0.86 5.81
C LEU A 10 5.47 -0.76 7.12
N ARG A 11 4.88 0.41 7.37
CA ARG A 11 3.97 0.64 8.51
C ARG A 11 2.56 0.20 8.15
N THR A 12 2.41 -1.10 7.91
CA THR A 12 1.13 -1.73 7.55
C THR A 12 0.30 -2.05 8.79
N LEU A 13 -1.01 -1.81 8.72
CA LEU A 13 -1.97 -2.15 9.76
C LEU A 13 -2.68 -3.47 9.44
N CYS A 14 -3.03 -4.24 10.47
CA CYS A 14 -3.96 -5.35 10.33
C CYS A 14 -5.36 -4.82 9.96
N TYR A 15 -6.03 -5.39 8.97
CA TYR A 15 -7.35 -4.91 8.54
C TYR A 15 -8.50 -5.33 9.47
N GLU A 16 -8.27 -6.29 10.37
CA GLU A 16 -9.24 -6.73 11.38
C GLU A 16 -9.06 -5.98 12.70
N HIS A 17 -7.82 -5.93 13.19
CA HIS A 17 -7.49 -5.38 14.51
C HIS A 17 -6.98 -3.94 14.47
N HIS A 18 -6.65 -3.42 13.29
CA HIS A 18 -6.14 -2.07 13.06
C HIS A 18 -4.89 -1.69 13.86
N VAL A 19 -4.11 -2.70 14.26
CA VAL A 19 -2.80 -2.54 14.90
C VAL A 19 -1.67 -2.65 13.89
N GLU A 20 -0.55 -1.97 14.15
CA GLU A 20 0.64 -2.05 13.30
C GLU A 20 1.20 -3.49 13.31
N MET A 21 1.38 -4.04 12.10
CA MET A 21 1.89 -5.38 11.89
C MET A 21 3.41 -5.39 12.03
N ARG A 22 3.94 -6.51 12.54
CA ARG A 22 5.38 -6.70 12.74
C ARG A 22 5.98 -7.48 11.61
N LEU A 23 7.12 -7.03 11.12
CA LEU A 23 7.91 -7.77 10.13
C LEU A 23 8.39 -9.09 10.77
N GLN A 24 7.94 -10.22 10.23
CA GLN A 24 8.50 -11.53 10.53
C GLN A 24 9.73 -11.76 9.66
N GLN A 25 10.91 -11.48 10.22
CA GLN A 25 12.17 -11.90 9.61
C GLN A 25 12.42 -13.35 10.00
N SER A 26 12.12 -14.29 9.10
CA SER A 26 12.72 -15.62 9.17
C SER A 26 14.19 -15.48 8.79
N PHE A 27 15.05 -15.31 9.80
CA PHE A 27 16.50 -15.36 9.64
C PHE A 27 16.94 -16.78 9.25
N SER A 28 16.70 -17.18 8.01
CA SER A 28 17.31 -18.38 7.46
C SER A 28 18.77 -18.04 7.17
N ASN A 29 19.65 -18.51 8.05
CA ASN A 29 21.09 -18.42 7.91
C ASN A 29 21.50 -19.08 6.58
N GLY A 30 21.82 -18.28 5.57
CA GLY A 30 22.36 -18.73 4.28
C GLY A 30 21.31 -19.01 3.21
N GLN A 31 20.91 -17.98 2.48
CA GLN A 31 20.97 -17.90 1.00
C GLN A 31 20.15 -16.68 0.54
N ASN A 32 20.83 -15.78 -0.17
CA ASN A 32 20.29 -14.59 -0.84
C ASN A 32 19.44 -15.01 -2.04
N THR A 33 18.22 -15.50 -1.82
CA THR A 33 17.22 -15.64 -2.88
C THR A 33 15.84 -15.21 -2.38
N GLY A 34 15.50 -13.93 -2.57
CA GLY A 34 14.12 -13.45 -2.63
C GLY A 34 13.27 -13.66 -1.38
N GLN A 35 13.78 -13.38 -0.18
CA GLN A 35 12.94 -13.34 1.02
C GLN A 35 11.94 -12.18 0.91
N THR A 36 10.72 -12.45 0.47
CA THR A 36 9.63 -11.47 0.50
C THR A 36 9.29 -11.18 1.96
N ALA A 37 9.59 -9.95 2.40
CA ALA A 37 9.23 -9.45 3.72
C ALA A 37 7.74 -9.70 4.01
N THR A 38 7.46 -10.49 5.05
CA THR A 38 6.10 -10.81 5.49
C THR A 38 5.84 -10.12 6.83
N TYR A 39 4.71 -9.43 6.93
CA TYR A 39 4.26 -8.72 8.12
C TYR A 39 3.12 -9.51 8.76
N ALA A 40 3.11 -9.65 10.08
CA ALA A 40 2.10 -10.40 10.82
C ALA A 40 1.44 -9.52 11.89
N CYS A 41 0.15 -9.72 12.13
CA CYS A 41 -0.54 -9.07 13.23
C CYS A 41 0.05 -9.52 14.58
N PRO A 42 0.35 -8.60 15.53
CA PRO A 42 0.85 -8.98 16.85
C PRO A 42 -0.23 -9.49 17.81
N GLN A 43 -1.51 -9.45 17.43
CA GLN A 43 -2.59 -9.94 18.28
C GLN A 43 -2.58 -11.47 18.37
N PRO A 44 -2.76 -12.05 19.57
CA PRO A 44 -2.99 -13.49 19.73
C PRO A 44 -4.15 -13.94 18.85
N ASP A 45 -4.04 -15.13 18.27
CA ASP A 45 -5.07 -15.76 17.43
C ASP A 45 -5.44 -15.00 16.13
N CYS A 46 -4.79 -13.87 15.83
CA CYS A 46 -4.95 -13.21 14.54
C CYS A 46 -4.02 -13.84 13.49
N LEU A 47 -4.62 -14.45 12.48
CA LEU A 47 -3.91 -15.09 11.38
C LEU A 47 -3.62 -14.14 10.22
N VAL A 48 -3.90 -12.84 10.34
CA VAL A 48 -3.68 -11.89 9.26
C VAL A 48 -2.19 -11.64 9.04
N HIS A 49 -1.75 -11.90 7.82
CA HIS A 49 -0.42 -11.57 7.31
C HIS A 49 -0.52 -10.64 6.10
N TYR A 50 0.56 -9.94 5.80
CA TYR A 50 0.70 -9.09 4.62
C TYR A 50 2.06 -9.32 3.97
N SER A 51 2.08 -9.44 2.65
CA SER A 51 3.31 -9.42 1.85
C SER A 51 3.16 -8.40 0.72
N ILE A 52 4.27 -7.80 0.30
CA ILE A 52 4.26 -6.79 -0.77
C ILE A 52 3.74 -7.37 -2.08
N ASP A 53 4.14 -8.60 -2.41
CA ASP A 53 3.76 -9.24 -3.68
C ASP A 53 2.35 -9.88 -3.62
N GLY A 54 1.96 -10.40 -2.46
CA GLY A 54 0.71 -11.16 -2.28
C GLY A 54 -0.46 -10.39 -1.66
N GLY A 55 -0.22 -9.22 -1.06
CA GLY A 55 -1.22 -8.50 -0.27
C GLY A 55 -1.50 -9.17 1.07
N TYR A 56 -2.69 -8.92 1.61
CA TYR A 56 -3.15 -9.55 2.85
C TYR A 56 -3.57 -11.01 2.61
N PHE A 57 -3.22 -11.89 3.53
CA PHE A 57 -3.60 -13.29 3.46
C PHE A 57 -3.76 -13.92 4.85
N LEU A 58 -4.57 -14.97 4.92
CA LEU A 58 -4.70 -15.85 6.08
C LEU A 58 -3.96 -17.16 5.77
N PRO A 59 -2.88 -17.53 6.50
CA PRO A 59 -2.25 -18.83 6.36
C PRO A 59 -3.27 -19.94 6.57
N SER A 60 -3.36 -20.87 5.61
CA SER A 60 -4.19 -22.06 5.79
C SER A 60 -3.57 -22.96 6.87
N GLN A 61 -4.38 -23.48 7.78
CA GLN A 61 -3.92 -24.42 8.82
C GLN A 61 -3.39 -25.74 8.20
N ASN A 62 -3.75 -26.04 6.95
CA ASN A 62 -3.36 -27.25 6.22
C ASN A 62 -2.12 -27.08 5.33
N GLY A 63 -1.41 -25.94 5.37
CA GLY A 63 -0.15 -25.74 4.66
C GLY A 63 -0.24 -25.69 3.13
N HIS A 64 -1.43 -25.87 2.55
CA HIS A 64 -1.65 -25.72 1.12
C HIS A 64 -1.72 -24.22 0.77
N ARG A 65 -0.67 -23.72 0.11
CA ARG A 65 -0.54 -22.32 -0.35
C ARG A 65 -1.67 -21.84 -1.28
N ASN A 66 -2.45 -22.75 -1.84
CA ASN A 66 -3.53 -22.40 -2.79
C ASN A 66 -4.83 -21.95 -2.10
N ASP A 67 -4.99 -22.16 -0.80
CA ASP A 67 -6.22 -21.83 -0.07
C ASP A 67 -6.07 -20.55 0.77
N LEU A 68 -5.18 -19.64 0.35
CA LEU A 68 -5.02 -18.36 1.01
C LEU A 68 -6.18 -17.43 0.65
N GLU A 69 -7.04 -17.13 1.62
CA GLU A 69 -8.04 -16.10 1.45
C GLU A 69 -7.35 -14.72 1.47
N VAL A 70 -7.27 -14.10 0.28
CA VAL A 70 -6.73 -12.76 0.10
C VAL A 70 -7.85 -11.75 0.26
N ILE A 71 -7.97 -11.22 1.46
CA ILE A 71 -8.88 -10.13 1.82
C ILE A 71 -8.10 -9.18 2.73
N PRO A 72 -8.19 -7.86 2.54
CA PRO A 72 -8.92 -7.13 1.50
C PRO A 72 -8.19 -7.07 0.15
N ARG A 73 -8.96 -6.97 -0.94
CA ARG A 73 -8.46 -6.98 -2.34
C ARG A 73 -8.28 -5.58 -2.93
N VAL A 74 -7.71 -4.66 -2.16
CA VAL A 74 -7.44 -3.30 -2.65
C VAL A 74 -6.18 -3.29 -3.50
N ARG A 75 -6.30 -2.83 -4.76
CA ARG A 75 -5.20 -2.78 -5.72
C ARG A 75 -4.93 -1.34 -6.17
N CYS A 76 -3.66 -1.05 -6.40
CA CYS A 76 -3.23 0.20 -7.01
C CYS A 76 -3.79 0.30 -8.44
N LEU A 77 -4.19 1.51 -8.86
CA LEU A 77 -4.66 1.74 -10.23
C LEU A 77 -3.55 1.71 -11.26
N ASP A 78 -2.35 2.11 -10.86
CA ASP A 78 -1.25 2.32 -11.80
C ASP A 78 -0.58 0.99 -12.18
N ASP A 79 -0.37 0.10 -11.21
CA ASP A 79 0.41 -1.12 -11.39
C ASP A 79 -0.30 -2.42 -10.94
N GLY A 80 -1.51 -2.31 -10.36
CA GLY A 80 -2.26 -3.46 -9.86
C GLY A 80 -1.69 -4.11 -8.59
N THR A 81 -0.63 -3.54 -8.00
CA THR A 81 0.00 -4.05 -6.77
C THR A 81 -1.01 -4.04 -5.61
N PRO A 82 -1.07 -5.10 -4.79
CA PRO A 82 -1.87 -5.11 -3.57
C PRO A 82 -1.44 -4.00 -2.59
N MET A 83 -2.40 -3.18 -2.18
CA MET A 83 -2.14 -2.04 -1.29
C MET A 83 -2.26 -2.47 0.17
N TYR A 84 -1.50 -1.81 1.05
CA TYR A 84 -1.59 -2.03 2.49
C TYR A 84 -2.44 -0.95 3.16
N LEU A 85 -3.09 -1.30 4.27
CA LEU A 85 -3.80 -0.36 5.13
C LEU A 85 -2.77 0.45 5.91
N ALA A 86 -2.69 1.75 5.65
CA ALA A 86 -1.74 2.64 6.30
C ALA A 86 -2.37 3.36 7.48
N GLU A 87 -3.62 3.79 7.32
CA GLU A 87 -4.32 4.57 8.34
C GLU A 87 -5.81 4.22 8.39
N ILE A 88 -6.38 4.37 9.57
CA ILE A 88 -7.82 4.31 9.84
C ILE A 88 -8.20 5.53 10.67
N ASP A 89 -9.42 6.02 10.49
CA ASP A 89 -10.01 7.06 11.34
C ASP A 89 -11.11 6.38 12.16
N LEU A 90 -10.94 6.34 13.49
CA LEU A 90 -11.89 5.68 14.39
C LEU A 90 -13.20 6.47 14.54
N ASP A 91 -13.15 7.80 14.34
CA ASP A 91 -14.32 8.68 14.38
C ASP A 91 -15.14 8.54 13.09
N LYS A 92 -14.46 8.27 11.97
CA LYS A 92 -15.07 7.95 10.68
C LYS A 92 -14.90 6.47 10.35
N ARG A 93 -15.78 5.62 10.90
CA ARG A 93 -15.73 4.15 10.78
C ARG A 93 -15.47 3.57 9.38
N GLU A 94 -15.81 4.30 8.32
CA GLU A 94 -15.61 3.86 6.94
C GLU A 94 -14.32 4.37 6.30
N TYR A 95 -13.64 5.33 6.92
CA TYR A 95 -12.39 5.88 6.39
C TYR A 95 -11.24 4.91 6.63
N ARG A 96 -10.62 4.52 5.51
CA ARG A 96 -9.45 3.66 5.46
C ARG A 96 -8.53 4.18 4.37
N LEU A 97 -7.29 4.51 4.72
CA LEU A 97 -6.27 4.92 3.77
C LEU A 97 -5.41 3.72 3.41
N TRP A 98 -5.39 3.39 2.13
CA TRP A 98 -4.55 2.34 1.56
C TRP A 98 -3.40 2.99 0.80
N ILE A 99 -2.20 2.42 0.90
CA ILE A 99 -1.01 2.90 0.19
C ILE A 99 -0.40 1.77 -0.64
N CYS A 100 0.02 2.11 -1.86
CA CYS A 100 0.75 1.21 -2.74
C CYS A 100 2.20 1.13 -2.28
N PRO A 101 2.73 -0.05 -1.96
CA PRO A 101 4.12 -0.19 -1.49
C PRO A 101 5.15 0.09 -2.59
N ARG A 102 4.77 0.08 -3.88
CA ARG A 102 5.70 0.33 -5.00
C ARG A 102 5.75 1.80 -5.43
N CYS A 103 4.60 2.40 -5.70
CA CYS A 103 4.53 3.78 -6.23
C CYS A 103 4.09 4.84 -5.22
N GLY A 104 3.66 4.43 -4.02
CA GLY A 104 3.11 5.36 -3.01
C GLY A 104 1.71 5.89 -3.33
N GLY A 105 1.06 5.39 -4.39
CA GLY A 105 -0.32 5.72 -4.74
C GLY A 105 -1.27 5.43 -3.59
N GLN A 106 -2.31 6.25 -3.43
CA GLN A 106 -3.23 6.20 -2.29
C GLN A 106 -4.65 5.86 -2.73
N ARG A 107 -5.39 5.15 -1.88
CA ARG A 107 -6.82 4.89 -2.05
C ARG A 107 -7.55 5.08 -0.73
N THR A 108 -8.70 5.72 -0.77
CA THR A 108 -9.66 5.72 0.34
C THR A 108 -10.93 4.96 -0.04
N HIS A 109 -11.60 4.34 0.92
CA HIS A 109 -12.86 3.59 0.67
C HIS A 109 -13.94 4.45 -0.02
N GLU A 110 -13.89 5.78 0.15
CA GLU A 110 -14.76 6.75 -0.53
C GLU A 110 -14.59 6.77 -2.06
N GLN A 111 -13.48 6.27 -2.61
CA GLN A 111 -13.18 6.29 -4.04
C GLN A 111 -13.64 5.03 -4.78
N GLY A 112 -14.36 4.13 -4.09
CA GLY A 112 -14.90 2.89 -4.64
C GLY A 112 -16.27 3.01 -5.31
N LEU A 113 -16.95 4.16 -5.24
CA LEU A 113 -18.29 4.31 -5.82
C LEU A 113 -18.49 5.43 -6.85
N VAL A 114 -17.55 6.36 -7.08
CA VAL A 114 -17.70 7.33 -8.17
C VAL A 114 -16.35 7.73 -8.76
N GLY A 115 -16.24 7.53 -10.07
CA GLY A 115 -15.69 8.52 -11.01
C GLY A 115 -14.23 8.92 -10.86
N VAL A 116 -13.46 8.59 -11.89
CA VAL A 116 -12.22 9.23 -12.34
C VAL A 116 -12.11 10.70 -11.87
N ALA A 117 -11.22 10.97 -10.92
CA ALA A 117 -10.66 12.30 -10.71
C ALA A 117 -9.20 12.28 -11.13
N ARG A 118 -8.99 12.36 -12.44
CA ARG A 118 -7.69 12.70 -13.01
C ARG A 118 -7.47 14.17 -12.65
N ARG A 119 -6.41 14.44 -11.87
CA ARG A 119 -6.02 15.79 -11.47
C ARG A 119 -5.92 16.70 -12.69
N ASP A 120 -6.74 17.76 -12.70
CA ASP A 120 -6.51 18.95 -13.50
C ASP A 120 -5.10 19.47 -13.23
N GLN A 121 -4.27 19.53 -14.28
CA GLN A 121 -3.09 20.37 -14.29
C GLN A 121 -3.53 21.76 -14.69
N ASP A 122 -3.87 22.57 -13.70
CA ASP A 122 -3.85 24.03 -13.79
C ASP A 122 -2.39 24.48 -13.71
N VAL A 123 -1.79 24.81 -14.86
CA VAL A 123 -0.61 25.68 -14.92
C VAL A 123 -1.09 27.02 -15.46
N SER A 124 -1.51 27.82 -14.49
CA SER A 124 -1.33 29.27 -14.37
C SER A 124 -0.63 29.95 -15.56
N GLY A 125 -1.40 30.80 -16.24
CA GLY A 125 -0.87 31.73 -17.21
C GLY A 125 -0.21 32.93 -16.54
N GLU A 126 1.00 33.28 -17.01
CA GLU A 126 1.40 34.68 -17.10
C GLU A 126 2.55 34.82 -18.12
N MET A 127 2.29 35.42 -19.28
CA MET A 127 3.23 36.41 -19.81
C MET A 127 2.54 37.38 -20.76
N ARG A 128 2.61 38.64 -20.34
CA ARG A 128 2.06 39.83 -20.95
C ARG A 128 2.76 40.18 -22.27
N SER A 129 1.94 40.64 -23.21
CA SER A 129 2.14 41.81 -24.08
C SER A 129 3.49 41.98 -24.79
N ARG A 130 3.47 41.85 -26.13
CA ARG A 130 3.99 42.93 -26.98
C ARG A 130 3.30 42.95 -28.34
N ASN A 131 2.44 43.94 -28.51
CA ASN A 131 1.88 44.37 -29.78
C ASN A 131 2.48 45.75 -30.04
N GLU A 132 3.29 45.92 -31.07
CA GLU A 132 3.63 47.23 -31.66
C GLU A 132 4.00 47.04 -33.14
N ASN A 133 3.53 48.00 -33.94
CA ASN A 133 3.03 47.94 -35.31
C ASN A 133 4.12 48.10 -36.42
N PRO A 134 3.78 48.04 -37.72
CA PRO A 134 4.70 48.04 -38.85
C PRO A 134 5.04 49.46 -39.33
N ARG A 135 6.13 49.56 -40.10
CA ARG A 135 6.34 50.54 -41.18
C ARG A 135 7.21 49.94 -42.27
#